data_AF-A0A2N4XLP0-F1
#
_entry.id   AF-A0A2N4XLP0-F1
#
_cell.length_a   1.000
_cell.length_b   1.000
_cell.length_c   1.000
_cell.angle_alpha   90.00
_cell.angle_beta   90.00
_cell.angle_gamma   90.00
#
_symmetry.space_group_name_H-M   'P 1'
#
loop_
_entity.id
_entity.type
_entity.pdbx_description
1 polymer ?
#
loop_
_entity_poly.entity_id
_entity_poly.type
_entity_poly.pdbx_seq_one_letter_code
_entity_poly.pdbx_strand_id
1 'polypeptide(L)'
;MFELREAKFQWGQRVTAQVEIFNDGSYPEVEAEALLVGLGTEGEIVQIGHHEEANIPVYMVEFSGHTPGNRPCVIGVLEEEIAPL
;
A
#
# COMPACT_ATOMS: atom_id res chain seq x y z
N MET A 1 -2.24 24.20 -16.19
CA MET A 1 -2.16 22.77 -16.52
C MET A 1 -1.83 22.12 -15.19
N PHE A 2 -2.72 21.31 -14.61
CA PHE A 2 -2.37 20.56 -13.40
C PHE A 2 -1.43 19.46 -13.86
N GLU A 3 -0.14 19.59 -13.53
CA GLU A 3 0.81 18.49 -13.68
C GLU A 3 0.36 17.39 -12.72
N LEU A 4 -0.38 16.42 -13.27
CA LEU A 4 -0.60 15.14 -12.59
C LEU A 4 0.79 14.60 -12.28
N ARG A 5 1.08 14.40 -10.99
CA ARG A 5 2.33 13.80 -10.57
C ARG A 5 2.37 12.40 -11.21
N GLU A 6 3.28 12.20 -12.15
CA GLU A 6 3.39 10.92 -12.85
C GLU A 6 3.63 9.81 -11.83
N ALA A 7 2.89 8.71 -11.98
CA ALA A 7 3.05 7.56 -11.12
C ALA A 7 4.50 7.03 -11.25
N LYS A 8 5.26 7.14 -10.17
CA LYS A 8 6.66 6.70 -10.10
C LYS A 8 6.78 5.18 -10.24
N PHE A 9 5.76 4.48 -9.77
CA PHE A 9 5.68 3.02 -9.82
C PHE A 9 4.60 2.56 -10.79
N GLN A 10 4.75 1.34 -11.32
CA GLN A 10 3.83 0.76 -12.29
C GLN A 10 3.06 -0.44 -11.74
N TRP A 11 1.90 -0.72 -12.35
CA TRP A 11 1.14 -1.93 -12.09
C TRP A 11 2.00 -3.18 -12.34
N GLY A 12 1.94 -4.16 -11.44
CA GLY A 12 2.76 -5.37 -11.45
C GLY A 12 4.20 -5.16 -10.95
N GLN A 13 4.56 -3.95 -10.51
CA GLN A 13 5.88 -3.70 -9.94
C GLN A 13 5.96 -4.18 -8.49
N ARG A 14 7.08 -4.83 -8.16
CA ARG A 14 7.38 -5.27 -6.80
C ARG A 14 7.94 -4.11 -5.97
N VAL A 15 7.40 -3.98 -4.77
CA VAL A 15 7.77 -2.95 -3.82
C VAL A 15 7.92 -3.54 -2.42
N THR A 16 8.57 -2.81 -1.54
CA THR A 16 8.71 -3.15 -0.13
C THR A 16 8.19 -2.02 0.73
N ALA A 17 7.52 -2.34 1.84
CA ALA A 17 7.06 -1.35 2.80
C ALA A 17 8.26 -0.73 3.53
N GLN A 18 8.38 0.60 3.49
CA GLN A 18 9.40 1.34 4.24
C GLN A 18 8.95 1.69 5.65
N VAL A 19 7.66 1.51 5.94
CA VAL A 19 7.03 1.80 7.22
C VAL A 19 6.19 0.62 7.67
N GLU A 20 5.90 0.56 8.97
CA GLU A 20 4.94 -0.38 9.54
C GLU A 20 3.52 0.14 9.28
N ILE A 21 2.68 -0.67 8.63
CA ILE A 21 1.30 -0.32 8.33
C ILE A 21 0.42 -1.04 9.35
N PHE A 22 -0.33 -0.24 10.10
CA PHE A 22 -1.29 -0.72 11.09
C PHE A 22 -2.71 -0.69 10.53
N ASN A 23 -3.57 -1.54 11.08
CA ASN A 23 -4.97 -1.58 10.69
C ASN A 23 -5.72 -0.36 11.23
N ASP A 24 -6.09 0.56 10.34
CA ASP A 24 -6.93 1.73 10.67
C ASP A 24 -8.43 1.36 10.83
N GLY A 25 -8.77 0.06 10.80
CA GLY A 25 -10.14 -0.43 10.84
C GLY A 25 -10.71 -0.80 9.46
N SER A 26 -9.87 -0.77 8.42
CA SER A 26 -10.22 -1.27 7.09
C SER A 26 -10.43 -2.78 7.06
N TYR A 27 -9.80 -3.50 8.00
CA TYR A 27 -9.93 -4.94 8.16
C TYR A 27 -10.66 -5.25 9.47
N PRO A 28 -11.97 -5.52 9.45
CA PRO A 28 -12.74 -5.83 10.67
C PRO A 28 -12.36 -7.19 11.29
N GLU A 29 -11.66 -8.03 10.53
CA GLU A 29 -11.12 -9.32 11.00
C GLU A 29 -9.84 -9.17 11.82
N VAL A 30 -9.17 -8.02 11.74
CA VAL A 30 -7.95 -7.70 12.48
C VAL A 30 -8.28 -6.65 13.54
N GLU A 31 -7.63 -6.71 14.70
CA GLU A 31 -7.78 -5.63 15.68
C GLU A 31 -7.38 -4.28 15.08
N ALA A 32 -8.09 -3.22 15.46
CA ALA A 32 -7.65 -1.87 15.15
C ALA A 32 -6.25 -1.66 15.76
N GLU A 33 -5.37 -0.98 15.05
CA GLU A 33 -3.97 -0.76 15.45
C GLU A 33 -3.07 -2.01 15.44
N ALA A 34 -3.55 -3.17 14.98
CA ALA A 34 -2.67 -4.31 14.78
C ALA A 34 -1.80 -4.14 13.53
N LEU A 35 -0.58 -4.65 13.58
CA LEU A 35 0.36 -4.60 12.45
C LEU A 35 -0.15 -5.48 11.29
N LEU A 36 -0.48 -4.86 10.15
CA LEU A 36 -0.85 -5.58 8.92
C LEU A 36 0.38 -5.91 8.09
N VAL A 37 1.26 -4.92 7.93
CA VAL A 37 2.45 -4.98 7.08
C VAL A 37 3.63 -4.47 7.88
N GLY A 38 4.61 -5.33 8.12
CA GLY A 38 5.85 -4.94 8.77
C GLY A 38 6.77 -4.18 7.82
N LEU A 39 7.68 -3.39 8.37
CA LEU A 39 8.77 -2.79 7.61
C LEU A 39 9.57 -3.87 6.87
N GLY A 40 9.82 -3.65 5.58
CA GLY A 40 10.51 -4.59 4.70
C GLY A 40 9.60 -5.64 4.06
N THR A 41 8.31 -5.66 4.37
CA THR A 41 7.37 -6.62 3.76
C THR A 41 7.27 -6.38 2.26
N GLU A 42 7.45 -7.44 1.48
CA GLU A 42 7.30 -7.40 0.04
C GLU A 42 5.81 -7.34 -0.37
N GLY A 43 5.53 -6.55 -1.38
CA GLY A 43 4.22 -6.43 -1.99
C GLY A 43 4.29 -6.15 -3.49
N GLU A 44 3.16 -6.26 -4.16
CA GLU A 44 3.03 -6.00 -5.59
C GLU A 44 1.97 -4.93 -5.84
N ILE A 45 2.27 -3.96 -6.71
CA ILE A 45 1.30 -2.92 -7.07
C ILE A 45 0.22 -3.54 -7.95
N VAL A 46 -0.99 -3.66 -7.42
CA VAL A 46 -2.14 -4.23 -8.12
C VAL A 46 -3.10 -3.17 -8.65
N GLN A 47 -3.01 -1.92 -8.19
CA GLN A 47 -3.77 -0.80 -8.72
C GLN A 47 -3.09 0.53 -8.41
N ILE A 48 -3.23 1.51 -9.30
CA ILE A 48 -2.77 2.88 -9.04
C ILE A 48 -4.00 3.78 -9.08
N GLY A 49 -4.42 4.24 -7.91
CA GLY A 49 -5.46 5.24 -7.75
C GLY A 49 -4.89 6.65 -7.80
N HIS A 50 -5.78 7.63 -7.89
CA HIS A 50 -5.43 9.04 -7.75
C HIS A 50 -6.39 9.65 -6.75
N HIS A 51 -5.86 10.36 -5.76
CA HIS A 51 -6.70 11.12 -4.86
C HIS A 51 -7.23 12.35 -5.61
N GLU A 52 -8.53 12.38 -5.90
CA GLU A 52 -9.12 13.41 -6.77
C GLU A 52 -8.95 14.83 -6.20
N GLU A 53 -9.04 14.98 -4.87
CA GLU A 53 -8.89 16.28 -4.19
C GLU A 53 -7.44 16.72 -3.96
N ALA A 54 -6.51 15.78 -3.69
CA ALA A 54 -5.12 16.10 -3.36
C ALA A 54 -4.16 15.97 -4.56
N ASN A 55 -4.63 15.45 -5.69
CA ASN A 55 -3.86 15.20 -6.92
C ASN A 55 -2.58 14.35 -6.72
N ILE A 56 -2.58 13.52 -5.67
CA ILE A 56 -1.48 12.61 -5.35
C ILE A 56 -1.81 11.18 -5.82
N PRO A 57 -0.85 10.46 -6.42
CA PRO A 57 -1.03 9.07 -6.78
C PRO A 57 -1.04 8.21 -5.52
N VAL A 58 -2.04 7.32 -5.41
CA VAL A 58 -2.15 6.33 -4.34
C VAL A 58 -1.89 4.96 -4.93
N TYR A 59 -0.93 4.25 -4.37
CA TYR A 59 -0.55 2.93 -4.88
C TYR A 59 -1.26 1.89 -4.03
N MET A 60 -2.06 1.06 -4.69
CA MET A 60 -2.67 -0.09 -4.06
C MET A 60 -1.69 -1.26 -4.19
N VAL A 61 -1.13 -1.67 -3.06
CA VAL A 61 -0.13 -2.73 -2.98
C VAL A 61 -0.76 -3.94 -2.31
N GLU A 62 -0.71 -5.08 -2.99
CA GLU A 62 -1.02 -6.37 -2.39
C GLU A 62 0.21 -6.85 -1.62
N PHE A 63 0.16 -6.69 -0.30
CA PHE A 63 1.21 -7.20 0.58
C PHE A 63 0.92 -8.64 0.97
N SER A 64 1.99 -9.44 1.07
CA SER A 64 1.94 -10.80 1.62
C SER A 64 1.79 -10.83 3.15
N GLY A 65 1.13 -9.80 3.70
CA GLY A 65 1.11 -9.45 5.11
C GLY A 65 0.38 -10.43 6.02
N HIS A 66 0.47 -10.16 7.32
CA HIS A 66 0.09 -11.06 8.39
C HIS A 66 -1.39 -10.89 8.78
N THR A 67 -2.30 -11.01 7.81
CA THR A 67 -3.73 -11.10 8.15
C THR A 67 -4.08 -12.47 8.75
N PRO A 68 -5.11 -12.55 9.61
CA PRO A 68 -5.60 -13.82 10.15
C PRO A 68 -6.01 -14.75 9.01
N GLY A 69 -5.28 -15.85 8.86
CA GLY A 69 -5.45 -16.78 7.74
C GLY A 69 -4.44 -16.61 6.61
N ASN A 70 -3.39 -15.80 6.81
CA ASN A 70 -2.23 -15.65 5.92
C ASN A 70 -2.66 -15.30 4.48
N ARG A 71 -3.60 -14.37 4.36
CA ARG A 71 -4.14 -13.93 3.08
C ARG A 71 -3.44 -12.66 2.60
N PRO A 72 -3.25 -12.50 1.28
CA PRO A 72 -2.81 -11.23 0.75
C PRO A 72 -3.79 -10.13 1.13
N CYS A 73 -3.27 -8.99 1.55
CA CYS A 73 -4.06 -7.81 1.91
C CYS A 73 -3.68 -6.66 1.00
N VAL A 74 -4.70 -5.98 0.47
CA VAL A 74 -4.53 -4.89 -0.47
C VAL A 74 -4.61 -3.58 0.31
N ILE A 75 -3.50 -2.86 0.37
CA ILE A 75 -3.38 -1.62 1.15
C ILE A 75 -3.07 -0.46 0.20
N GLY A 76 -3.80 0.64 0.36
CA GLY A 76 -3.48 1.91 -0.29
C GLY A 76 -2.37 2.61 0.47
N VAL A 77 -1.23 2.82 -0.18
CA VAL A 77 -0.04 3.47 0.37
C VAL A 77 0.40 4.63 -0.51
N LEU A 78 1.09 5.59 0.10
CA LEU A 78 1.71 6.71 -0.61
C LEU A 78 3.06 6.30 -1.20
N GLU A 79 3.56 7.09 -2.17
CA GLU A 79 4.86 6.82 -2.81
C GLU A 79 6.04 6.79 -1.82
N GLU A 80 5.92 7.50 -0.70
CA GLU A 80 6.95 7.65 0.33
C GLU A 80 6.96 6.49 1.34
N GLU A 81 5.86 5.73 1.41
CA GLU A 81 5.70 4.60 2.33
C GLU A 81 6.23 3.29 1.73
N ILE A 82 6.56 3.28 0.44
CA ILE A 82 7.05 2.12 -0.29
C ILE A 82 8.34 2.43 -1.07
N ALA A 83 9.15 1.41 -1.26
CA ALA A 83 10.33 1.49 -2.11
C ALA A 83 10.33 0.37 -3.16
N PRO A 84 10.93 0.59 -4.34
CA PRO A 84 11.10 -0.47 -5.31
C PRO A 84 12.10 -1.51 -4.78
N LEU A 85 11.81 -2.78 -5.05
CA LEU A 85 12.74 -3.90 -4.82
C LEU A 85 13.80 -3.99 -5.92
#